data_AF-A0A091CBQ2-F1
#
_entry.id   AF-A0A091CBQ2-F1
#
_cell.length_a   1.000
_cell.length_b   1.000
_cell.length_c   1.000
_cell.angle_alpha   90.00
_cell.angle_beta   90.00
_cell.angle_gamma   90.00
#
_symmetry.space_group_name_H-M   'P 1'
#
loop_
_entity.id
_entity.type
_entity.pdbx_description
1 polymer ?
#
loop_
_entity_poly.entity_id
_entity_poly.type
_entity_poly.pdbx_seq_one_letter_code
_entity_poly.pdbx_strand_id
1 'polypeptide(L)'
;MKKGYMLLFGMLLLTACSQNETETNSVAETSSTVETTTQFSESSSSEQSSETSTQSTEESRNEEENENYPYAVNLADFTQESLPDDKKTYQRDFTTNQENLPKEVSINMKDSDDFDKAIYISPSKGEDLAYPVTITSVPTEKITLIGDDGEKRDVEVNTEVKVEEEKENNDSLQIAGDTYYLFYNDEGTITLAARNFDENPGEEDLDSKNMVEYVQERPNSAEANEDEDTEESSEDKSEEDETKAEEYYDAINDAWQEASDYINSIDDPDVHVQSSEAAASQEADRLKMENPEDKEVIEESFQNVREDKW
;
A
#
# COMPACT_ATOMS: atom_id res chain seq x y z
N MET A 1 4.66 2.62 68.13
CA MET A 1 5.08 1.21 68.36
C MET A 1 4.37 0.33 67.34
N LYS A 2 5.17 -0.41 66.55
CA LYS A 2 4.91 -1.64 65.77
C LYS A 2 3.53 -1.87 65.15
N LYS A 3 3.53 -2.14 63.84
CA LYS A 3 3.02 -3.35 63.13
C LYS A 3 2.91 -2.98 61.64
N GLY A 4 3.32 -3.77 60.65
CA GLY A 4 3.91 -5.10 60.62
C GLY A 4 3.97 -5.49 59.13
N TYR A 5 5.14 -5.90 58.64
CA TYR A 5 5.28 -6.52 57.33
C TYR A 5 4.60 -7.88 57.34
N MET A 6 3.84 -8.22 56.28
CA MET A 6 3.54 -9.60 55.95
C MET A 6 3.96 -9.86 54.51
N LEU A 7 5.09 -10.54 54.40
CA LEU A 7 5.63 -11.21 53.24
C LEU A 7 4.95 -12.58 53.16
N LEU A 8 4.48 -13.01 52.00
CA LEU A 8 4.15 -14.41 51.75
C LEU A 8 4.68 -14.83 50.38
N PHE A 9 5.80 -15.54 50.45
CA PHE A 9 6.39 -16.35 49.39
C PHE A 9 5.44 -17.49 48.99
N GLY A 10 5.42 -17.80 47.69
CA GLY A 10 4.54 -18.81 47.11
C GLY A 10 5.01 -20.26 47.24
N MET A 11 4.38 -21.13 46.47
CA MET A 11 5.04 -22.26 45.82
C MET A 11 4.10 -22.89 44.78
N LEU A 12 4.73 -23.26 43.68
CA LEU A 12 4.22 -23.91 42.47
C LEU A 12 4.39 -25.42 42.66
N LEU A 13 3.38 -26.25 42.35
CA LEU A 13 3.55 -27.68 42.06
C LEU A 13 2.54 -28.16 41.01
N LEU A 14 3.09 -28.76 39.96
CA LEU A 14 2.46 -29.48 38.84
C LEU A 14 2.12 -30.95 39.21
N THR A 15 1.48 -31.64 38.23
CA THR A 15 1.23 -33.10 38.04
C THR A 15 -0.10 -33.65 38.57
N ALA A 16 -0.82 -34.59 37.93
CA ALA A 16 -0.75 -35.25 36.62
C ALA A 16 -2.06 -36.07 36.38
N CYS A 17 -2.32 -36.38 35.10
CA CYS A 17 -2.99 -37.54 34.48
C CYS A 17 -4.24 -38.21 35.12
N SER A 18 -5.26 -38.41 34.27
CA SER A 18 -6.11 -39.61 34.34
C SER A 18 -6.38 -40.13 32.93
N GLN A 19 -5.89 -41.34 32.67
CA GLN A 19 -6.41 -42.27 31.67
C GLN A 19 -7.59 -43.04 32.28
N ASN A 20 -8.55 -43.46 31.47
CA ASN A 20 -9.23 -44.73 31.71
C ASN A 20 -9.56 -45.46 30.40
N GLU A 21 -9.45 -46.78 30.48
CA GLU A 21 -9.37 -47.76 29.41
C GLU A 21 -10.73 -48.34 28.98
N THR A 22 -10.79 -48.69 27.69
CA THR A 22 -11.28 -49.93 27.02
C THR A 22 -12.22 -50.92 27.73
N GLU A 23 -13.29 -51.37 27.05
CA GLU A 23 -13.70 -52.79 26.78
C GLU A 23 -14.77 -52.84 25.65
N THR A 24 -14.45 -53.33 24.44
CA THR A 24 -14.67 -54.66 23.80
C THR A 24 -16.08 -55.06 23.29
N ASN A 25 -16.12 -55.35 21.96
CA ASN A 25 -16.71 -56.49 21.22
C ASN A 25 -17.78 -56.28 20.10
N SER A 26 -17.35 -56.67 18.88
CA SER A 26 -18.01 -57.51 17.84
C SER A 26 -19.18 -56.93 16.99
N VAL A 27 -19.30 -57.04 15.66
CA VAL A 27 -18.67 -57.87 14.59
C VAL A 27 -19.04 -57.31 13.19
N ALA A 28 -18.14 -57.53 12.21
CA ALA A 28 -18.24 -57.62 10.74
C ALA A 28 -18.92 -56.53 9.89
N GLU A 29 -18.21 -56.05 8.86
CA GLU A 29 -18.42 -56.41 7.44
C GLU A 29 -17.16 -56.00 6.63
N THR A 30 -16.99 -56.62 5.46
CA THR A 30 -15.69 -56.93 4.82
C THR A 30 -15.49 -56.17 3.50
N SER A 31 -14.21 -55.89 3.16
CA SER A 31 -13.64 -55.76 1.79
C SER A 31 -14.12 -54.60 0.88
N SER A 32 -13.32 -54.02 -0.02
CA SER A 32 -11.93 -54.27 -0.47
C SER A 32 -11.50 -53.12 -1.39
N THR A 33 -10.25 -52.71 -1.25
CA THR A 33 -9.46 -51.84 -2.13
C THR A 33 -9.09 -52.55 -3.44
N VAL A 34 -9.12 -51.84 -4.58
CA VAL A 34 -8.37 -52.23 -5.80
C VAL A 34 -7.87 -50.98 -6.52
N GLU A 35 -6.55 -50.95 -6.78
CA GLU A 35 -5.83 -49.97 -7.58
C GLU A 35 -6.12 -50.13 -9.09
N THR A 36 -6.14 -49.04 -9.83
CA THR A 36 -6.28 -49.05 -11.30
C THR A 36 -4.97 -48.63 -11.97
N THR A 37 -4.34 -49.60 -12.63
CA THR A 37 -3.34 -49.43 -13.68
C THR A 37 -4.07 -49.46 -15.02
N THR A 38 -3.75 -48.54 -15.94
CA THR A 38 -4.04 -48.75 -17.37
C THR A 38 -2.82 -48.45 -18.24
N GLN A 39 -2.55 -49.44 -19.10
CA GLN A 39 -1.51 -49.47 -20.12
C GLN A 39 -1.91 -48.61 -21.33
N PHE A 40 -0.94 -48.01 -22.01
CA PHE A 40 -1.09 -47.60 -23.41
C PHE A 40 -0.03 -48.29 -24.26
N SER A 41 -0.51 -48.91 -25.34
CA SER A 41 0.28 -49.66 -26.33
C SER A 41 0.70 -48.77 -27.49
N GLU A 42 1.86 -49.11 -28.06
CA GLU A 42 2.44 -48.53 -29.27
C GLU A 42 1.61 -48.81 -30.53
N SER A 43 1.65 -47.87 -31.48
CA SER A 43 1.58 -48.15 -32.92
C SER A 43 2.36 -47.10 -33.70
N SER A 44 3.34 -47.59 -34.46
CA SER A 44 4.07 -46.86 -35.49
C SER A 44 3.28 -46.86 -36.80
N SER A 45 3.27 -45.75 -37.54
CA SER A 45 3.74 -45.72 -38.94
C SER A 45 3.62 -44.32 -39.54
N SER A 46 4.69 -43.97 -40.24
CA SER A 46 5.06 -42.78 -41.01
C SER A 46 4.07 -42.30 -42.08
N GLU A 47 4.05 -40.98 -42.30
CA GLU A 47 4.18 -40.37 -43.63
C GLU A 47 5.04 -39.09 -43.56
N GLN A 48 5.83 -38.89 -44.63
CA GLN A 48 6.94 -37.96 -44.78
C GLN A 48 6.61 -36.92 -45.87
N SER A 49 6.80 -35.63 -45.59
CA SER A 49 7.18 -34.52 -46.50
C SER A 49 6.87 -33.20 -45.80
N SER A 50 7.61 -32.11 -45.91
CA SER A 50 8.94 -31.81 -46.47
C SER A 50 9.34 -30.44 -45.91
N GLU A 51 10.62 -30.15 -46.01
CA GLU A 51 11.38 -29.07 -45.40
C GLU A 51 10.87 -27.65 -45.71
N THR A 52 10.99 -26.74 -44.75
CA THR A 52 11.70 -25.46 -44.95
C THR A 52 12.18 -24.94 -43.60
N SER A 53 13.49 -24.92 -43.45
CA SER A 53 14.22 -24.22 -42.40
C SER A 53 14.37 -22.76 -42.82
N THR A 54 13.84 -21.85 -42.01
CA THR A 54 14.34 -20.47 -41.91
C THR A 54 14.36 -20.09 -40.45
N GLN A 55 15.54 -20.30 -39.87
CA GLN A 55 16.03 -19.60 -38.71
C GLN A 55 16.02 -18.09 -38.99
N SER A 56 15.11 -17.37 -38.34
CA SER A 56 15.26 -15.94 -38.09
C SER A 56 15.09 -15.72 -36.59
N THR A 57 16.20 -15.33 -36.00
CA THR A 57 16.29 -14.70 -34.69
C THR A 57 15.55 -13.36 -34.76
N GLU A 58 14.42 -13.27 -34.09
CA GLU A 58 13.81 -12.02 -33.62
C GLU A 58 13.69 -12.24 -32.11
N GLU A 59 14.74 -11.93 -31.36
CA GLU A 59 14.83 -10.65 -30.65
C GLU A 59 13.53 -10.40 -29.89
N SER A 60 13.40 -11.04 -28.71
CA SER A 60 12.51 -10.59 -27.66
C SER A 60 12.82 -9.12 -27.41
N ARG A 61 12.06 -8.24 -28.06
CA ARG A 61 11.68 -6.99 -27.43
C ARG A 61 10.99 -7.39 -26.15
N ASN A 62 11.66 -7.14 -25.03
CA ASN A 62 10.94 -6.82 -23.81
C ASN A 62 10.15 -5.56 -24.18
N GLU A 63 8.87 -5.74 -24.50
CA GLU A 63 7.90 -4.68 -24.25
C GLU A 63 7.94 -4.53 -22.73
N GLU A 64 8.62 -3.48 -22.26
CA GLU A 64 8.35 -2.94 -20.94
C GLU A 64 6.85 -2.64 -20.96
N GLU A 65 6.04 -3.50 -20.34
CA GLU A 65 4.67 -3.16 -20.02
C GLU A 65 4.77 -1.91 -19.17
N ASN A 66 4.38 -0.78 -19.77
CA ASN A 66 4.25 0.50 -19.09
C ASN A 66 3.03 0.33 -18.16
N GLU A 67 3.22 -0.40 -17.06
CA GLU A 67 2.17 -0.70 -16.09
C GLU A 67 1.70 0.63 -15.51
N ASN A 68 0.48 1.02 -15.87
CA ASN A 68 -0.13 2.25 -15.41
C ASN A 68 -0.76 2.03 -14.03
N TYR A 69 -0.25 2.76 -13.04
CA TYR A 69 -0.71 2.72 -11.64
C TYR A 69 -1.30 4.08 -11.24
N PRO A 70 -2.51 4.42 -11.72
CA PRO A 70 -3.08 5.77 -11.56
C PRO A 70 -3.34 6.17 -10.10
N TYR A 71 -3.45 5.21 -9.19
CA TYR A 71 -3.68 5.42 -7.76
C TYR A 71 -2.46 5.10 -6.89
N ALA A 72 -1.26 5.00 -7.47
CA ALA A 72 -0.05 4.72 -6.70
C ALA A 72 0.44 5.98 -5.99
N VAL A 73 0.81 5.90 -4.73
CA VAL A 73 1.41 7.02 -3.99
C VAL A 73 2.86 7.23 -4.39
N ASN A 74 3.21 8.47 -4.70
CA ASN A 74 4.59 8.86 -4.96
C ASN A 74 5.38 8.82 -3.65
N LEU A 75 6.34 7.89 -3.56
CA LEU A 75 7.13 7.73 -2.34
C LEU A 75 8.08 8.91 -2.08
N ALA A 76 8.36 9.76 -3.08
CA ALA A 76 9.10 11.00 -2.88
C ALA A 76 8.40 11.96 -1.90
N ASP A 77 7.06 11.91 -1.85
CA ASP A 77 6.22 12.75 -0.98
C ASP A 77 6.39 12.43 0.51
N PHE A 78 7.09 11.35 0.87
CA PHE A 78 7.49 11.08 2.26
C PHE A 78 8.70 11.90 2.71
N THR A 79 9.40 12.55 1.77
CA THR A 79 10.56 13.38 2.08
C THR A 79 10.10 14.76 2.56
N GLN A 80 10.40 15.11 3.80
CA GLN A 80 10.12 16.44 4.36
C GLN A 80 11.42 17.18 4.67
N GLU A 81 11.48 18.47 4.35
CA GLU A 81 12.61 19.32 4.73
C GLU A 81 12.32 20.02 6.06
N SER A 82 13.09 19.69 7.09
CA SER A 82 12.99 20.38 8.38
C SER A 82 13.83 21.66 8.36
N LEU A 83 13.16 22.81 8.21
CA LEU A 83 13.76 24.12 8.45
C LEU A 83 13.90 24.34 9.97
N PRO A 84 15.04 24.84 10.48
CA PRO A 84 16.11 25.55 9.77
C PRO A 84 17.38 24.73 9.48
N ASP A 85 17.40 23.42 9.74
CA ASP A 85 18.65 22.63 9.76
C ASP A 85 18.94 21.87 8.45
N ASP A 86 18.18 22.12 7.36
CA ASP A 86 18.23 21.41 6.07
C ASP A 86 18.20 19.87 6.24
N LYS A 87 17.65 19.38 7.35
CA LYS A 87 17.61 17.96 7.66
C LYS A 87 16.37 17.36 6.99
N LYS A 88 16.60 16.52 5.99
CA LYS A 88 15.54 15.71 5.36
C LYS A 88 15.10 14.62 6.32
N THR A 89 13.79 14.52 6.56
CA THR A 89 13.16 13.34 7.16
C THR A 89 12.41 12.58 6.06
N TYR A 90 12.27 11.28 6.26
CA TYR A 90 11.61 10.37 5.30
C TYR A 90 10.40 9.69 5.95
N GLN A 91 9.88 10.33 7.01
CA GLN A 91 8.80 9.82 7.84
C GLN A 91 7.53 10.63 7.57
N ARG A 92 6.40 9.93 7.52
CA ARG A 92 5.06 10.53 7.54
C ARG A 92 4.27 9.93 8.68
N ASP A 93 3.54 10.79 9.38
CA ASP A 93 2.65 10.44 10.48
C ASP A 93 1.21 10.53 9.99
N PHE A 94 0.42 9.52 10.34
CA PHE A 94 -0.97 9.35 9.96
C PHE A 94 -1.82 9.20 11.22
N THR A 95 -2.95 9.90 11.28
CA THR A 95 -3.79 9.97 12.48
C THR A 95 -5.23 9.57 12.20
N THR A 96 -5.92 9.09 13.25
CA THR A 96 -7.36 8.85 13.18
C THR A 96 -8.10 9.34 14.43
N ASN A 97 -9.27 9.93 14.20
CA ASN A 97 -10.23 10.33 15.22
C ASN A 97 -11.07 9.15 15.75
N GLN A 98 -11.09 8.01 15.07
CA GLN A 98 -11.85 6.82 15.47
C GLN A 98 -11.45 6.29 16.86
N GLU A 99 -12.43 5.89 17.67
CA GLU A 99 -12.20 5.45 19.05
C GLU A 99 -11.54 4.06 19.13
N ASN A 100 -10.82 3.79 20.22
CA ASN A 100 -10.19 2.49 20.53
C ASN A 100 -9.09 2.00 19.58
N LEU A 101 -8.68 2.80 18.61
CA LEU A 101 -7.57 2.50 17.70
C LEU A 101 -6.25 3.14 18.16
N PRO A 102 -5.08 2.68 17.65
CA PRO A 102 -3.86 3.50 17.64
C PRO A 102 -4.19 4.89 17.10
N LYS A 103 -3.74 5.95 17.76
CA LYS A 103 -4.06 7.32 17.34
C LYS A 103 -3.14 7.85 16.27
N GLU A 104 -1.94 7.29 16.20
CA GLU A 104 -0.89 7.67 15.29
C GLU A 104 -0.22 6.40 14.78
N VAL A 105 0.02 6.38 13.48
CA VAL A 105 0.81 5.39 12.78
C VAL A 105 1.79 6.15 11.92
N SER A 106 3.06 5.78 11.96
CA SER A 106 4.10 6.45 11.17
C SER A 106 4.73 5.47 10.21
N ILE A 107 5.07 5.91 9.00
CA ILE A 107 5.88 5.11 8.09
C ILE A 107 7.17 5.88 7.77
N ASN A 108 8.31 5.23 7.99
CA ASN A 108 9.64 5.75 7.67
C ASN A 108 10.19 5.04 6.43
N MET A 109 10.50 5.80 5.38
CA MET A 109 11.06 5.27 4.12
C MET A 109 12.58 5.06 4.16
N LYS A 110 13.24 5.54 5.21
CA LYS A 110 14.70 5.44 5.37
C LYS A 110 15.04 5.26 6.83
N ASP A 111 14.61 4.13 7.38
CA ASP A 111 14.88 3.84 8.77
C ASP A 111 16.37 3.51 9.00
N SER A 112 16.89 3.94 10.15
CA SER A 112 18.32 3.84 10.48
C SER A 112 18.60 2.70 11.46
N ASP A 113 17.54 2.15 12.08
CA ASP A 113 17.59 1.24 13.22
C ASP A 113 17.18 -0.18 12.79
N ASP A 114 17.97 -0.74 11.86
CA ASP A 114 17.93 -2.13 11.35
C ASP A 114 16.89 -2.47 10.26
N PHE A 115 15.95 -1.57 9.92
CA PHE A 115 15.04 -1.73 8.79
C PHE A 115 15.33 -0.71 7.68
N ASP A 116 15.23 -1.10 6.39
CA ASP A 116 15.30 -0.13 5.29
C ASP A 116 14.06 0.77 5.30
N LYS A 117 12.89 0.17 5.54
CA LYS A 117 11.60 0.84 5.73
C LYS A 117 10.85 0.21 6.90
N ALA A 118 10.16 1.03 7.69
CA ALA A 118 9.41 0.56 8.84
C ALA A 118 8.08 1.30 9.02
N ILE A 119 7.10 0.59 9.58
CA ILE A 119 5.88 1.15 10.13
C ILE A 119 5.95 1.13 11.66
N TYR A 120 5.61 2.25 12.28
CA TYR A 120 5.55 2.43 13.72
C TYR A 120 4.10 2.57 14.13
N ILE A 121 3.68 1.78 15.10
CA ILE A 121 2.32 1.78 15.62
C ILE A 121 2.39 2.05 17.11
N SER A 122 1.70 3.10 17.55
CA SER A 122 1.57 3.46 18.96
C SER A 122 0.20 2.99 19.49
N PRO A 123 0.09 1.75 20.01
CA PRO A 123 -1.18 1.24 20.49
C PRO A 123 -1.68 2.06 21.70
N SER A 124 -3.00 2.13 21.86
CA SER A 124 -3.64 2.80 23.02
C SER A 124 -3.15 2.28 24.39
N LYS A 125 -2.57 1.08 24.44
CA LYS A 125 -1.92 0.49 25.61
C LYS A 125 -0.69 -0.30 25.15
N GLY A 126 0.49 0.05 25.63
CA GLY A 126 1.71 -0.68 25.33
C GLY A 126 2.91 0.24 25.14
N GLU A 127 3.96 -0.32 24.57
CA GLU A 127 5.11 0.40 24.02
C GLU A 127 4.88 0.57 22.51
N ASP A 128 5.57 1.54 21.90
CA ASP A 128 5.57 1.72 20.46
C ASP A 128 6.21 0.50 19.79
N LEU A 129 5.60 0.04 18.71
CA LEU A 129 6.03 -1.15 17.98
C LEU A 129 6.49 -0.74 16.59
N ALA A 130 7.63 -1.27 16.17
CA ALA A 130 8.18 -1.08 14.85
C ALA A 130 8.13 -2.41 14.09
N TYR A 131 7.71 -2.35 12.83
CA TYR A 131 7.68 -3.50 11.94
C TYR A 131 8.36 -3.14 10.62
N PRO A 132 9.23 -4.01 10.07
CA PRO A 132 9.72 -3.83 8.71
C PRO A 132 8.56 -3.87 7.72
N VAL A 133 8.66 -3.08 6.65
CA VAL A 133 7.66 -3.08 5.58
C VAL A 133 8.28 -3.15 4.20
N THR A 134 7.57 -3.80 3.28
CA THR A 134 7.80 -3.68 1.83
C THR A 134 6.73 -2.77 1.25
N ILE A 135 7.12 -1.84 0.36
CA ILE A 135 6.17 -0.93 -0.30
C ILE A 135 6.33 -1.06 -1.82
N THR A 136 5.24 -1.43 -2.49
CA THR A 136 5.24 -1.74 -3.93
C THR A 136 3.98 -1.23 -4.62
N SER A 137 4.09 -0.95 -5.92
CA SER A 137 2.91 -0.73 -6.76
C SER A 137 2.36 -2.07 -7.24
N VAL A 138 1.04 -2.23 -7.21
CA VAL A 138 0.29 -3.42 -7.62
C VAL A 138 -0.88 -3.03 -8.55
N PRO A 139 -1.41 -3.95 -9.37
CA PRO A 139 -2.61 -3.69 -10.17
C PRO A 139 -3.74 -3.13 -9.33
N THR A 140 -4.59 -2.28 -9.92
CA THR A 140 -5.62 -1.56 -9.17
C THR A 140 -6.52 -2.51 -8.40
N GLU A 141 -6.51 -2.36 -7.08
CA GLU A 141 -7.38 -3.09 -6.16
C GLU A 141 -8.47 -2.17 -5.63
N LYS A 142 -9.61 -2.77 -5.29
CA LYS A 142 -10.73 -2.06 -4.68
C LYS A 142 -10.90 -2.54 -3.25
N ILE A 143 -10.75 -1.62 -2.29
CA ILE A 143 -10.89 -1.89 -0.85
C ILE A 143 -12.08 -1.12 -0.27
N THR A 144 -12.60 -1.57 0.87
CA THR A 144 -13.62 -0.82 1.62
C THR A 144 -13.02 -0.28 2.91
N LEU A 145 -13.21 1.02 3.10
CA LEU A 145 -12.52 1.83 4.08
C LEU A 145 -13.55 2.51 4.99
N ILE A 146 -13.25 2.54 6.29
CA ILE A 146 -13.98 3.30 7.30
C ILE A 146 -13.25 4.63 7.43
N GLY A 147 -13.87 5.68 6.89
CA GLY A 147 -13.36 7.03 6.91
C GLY A 147 -13.16 7.56 8.32
N ASP A 148 -12.39 8.64 8.44
CA ASP A 148 -12.12 9.25 9.75
C ASP A 148 -13.39 9.81 10.45
N ASP A 149 -14.42 10.08 9.66
CA ASP A 149 -15.79 10.42 10.08
C ASP A 149 -16.63 9.20 10.52
N GLY A 150 -16.10 7.98 10.33
CA GLY A 150 -16.76 6.70 10.61
C GLY A 150 -17.64 6.18 9.47
N GLU A 151 -17.74 6.89 8.34
CA GLU A 151 -18.52 6.43 7.19
C GLU A 151 -17.76 5.40 6.35
N LYS A 152 -18.47 4.45 5.75
CA LYS A 152 -17.85 3.43 4.88
C LYS A 152 -17.88 3.86 3.42
N ARG A 153 -16.75 3.78 2.74
CA ARG A 153 -16.63 4.04 1.30
C ARG A 153 -15.68 3.04 0.64
N ASP A 154 -15.87 2.82 -0.66
CA ASP A 154 -14.91 2.05 -1.44
C ASP A 154 -13.89 2.99 -2.08
N VAL A 155 -12.64 2.55 -2.16
CA VAL A 155 -11.55 3.27 -2.85
C VAL A 155 -10.75 2.33 -3.74
N GLU A 156 -10.16 2.90 -4.78
CA GLU A 156 -9.22 2.21 -5.68
C GLU A 156 -7.78 2.56 -5.26
N VAL A 157 -6.93 1.55 -5.18
CA VAL A 157 -5.55 1.68 -4.66
C VAL A 157 -4.57 0.94 -5.54
N ASN A 158 -3.35 1.45 -5.63
CA ASN A 158 -2.24 0.77 -6.29
C ASN A 158 -1.00 0.61 -5.40
N THR A 159 -0.89 1.27 -4.25
CA THR A 159 0.30 1.16 -3.40
C THR A 159 0.03 0.26 -2.19
N GLU A 160 0.70 -0.89 -2.19
CA GLU A 160 0.70 -1.85 -1.11
C GLU A 160 1.80 -1.53 -0.09
N VAL A 161 1.48 -1.62 1.19
CA VAL A 161 2.42 -1.60 2.32
C VAL A 161 2.29 -2.93 3.05
N LYS A 162 3.21 -3.85 2.77
CA LYS A 162 3.22 -5.18 3.36
C LYS A 162 4.03 -5.20 4.65
N VAL A 163 3.41 -5.62 5.75
CA VAL A 163 4.07 -5.78 7.06
C VAL A 163 4.85 -7.09 7.05
N GLU A 164 6.16 -7.00 7.28
CA GLU A 164 7.06 -8.15 7.21
C GLU A 164 7.28 -8.77 8.59
N GLU A 165 7.57 -10.08 8.61
CA GLU A 165 8.00 -10.76 9.84
C GLU A 165 9.43 -10.33 10.20
N GLU A 166 9.61 -9.84 11.42
CA GLU A 166 10.94 -9.64 11.98
C GLU A 166 11.44 -10.91 12.66
N LYS A 167 12.67 -11.32 12.33
CA LYS A 167 13.25 -12.59 12.80
C LYS A 167 13.46 -12.67 14.32
N GLU A 168 13.56 -11.54 15.00
CA GLU A 168 13.90 -11.49 16.44
C GLU A 168 12.82 -10.84 17.32
N ASN A 169 11.80 -10.19 16.73
CA ASN A 169 10.72 -9.56 17.49
C ASN A 169 9.50 -10.48 17.63
N ASN A 170 8.93 -10.45 18.83
CA ASN A 170 7.65 -11.08 19.11
C ASN A 170 6.57 -10.16 18.53
N ASP A 171 5.97 -10.56 17.42
CA ASP A 171 4.85 -9.85 16.79
C ASP A 171 3.67 -9.74 17.77
N SER A 172 3.71 -8.69 18.57
CA SER A 172 2.83 -8.54 19.73
C SER A 172 1.43 -8.12 19.31
N LEU A 173 1.29 -7.49 18.14
CA LEU A 173 0.00 -7.21 17.51
C LEU A 173 -0.48 -8.35 16.62
N GLN A 174 0.37 -9.34 16.30
CA GLN A 174 0.03 -10.44 15.38
C GLN A 174 -0.39 -9.93 14.00
N ILE A 175 0.32 -8.94 13.46
CA ILE A 175 0.01 -8.28 12.18
C ILE A 175 1.05 -8.56 11.08
N ALA A 176 2.08 -9.36 11.36
CA ALA A 176 3.04 -9.72 10.33
C ALA A 176 2.35 -10.50 9.19
N GLY A 177 2.63 -10.11 7.96
CA GLY A 177 1.96 -10.58 6.76
C GLY A 177 0.72 -9.77 6.35
N ASP A 178 0.29 -8.81 7.17
CA ASP A 178 -0.78 -7.87 6.79
C ASP A 178 -0.36 -7.03 5.58
N THR A 179 -1.35 -6.72 4.74
CA THR A 179 -1.21 -5.83 3.60
C THR A 179 -2.05 -4.57 3.83
N TYR A 180 -1.39 -3.45 4.05
CA TYR A 180 -2.00 -2.11 4.14
C TYR A 180 -1.90 -1.39 2.79
N TYR A 181 -2.59 -0.26 2.65
CA TYR A 181 -2.58 0.50 1.39
C TYR A 181 -2.37 1.98 1.62
N LEU A 182 -1.63 2.61 0.70
CA LEU A 182 -1.49 4.06 0.61
C LEU A 182 -2.26 4.56 -0.61
N PHE A 183 -2.93 5.70 -0.47
CA PHE A 183 -3.61 6.40 -1.56
C PHE A 183 -3.73 7.90 -1.26
N TYR A 184 -3.99 8.72 -2.27
CA TYR A 184 -4.36 10.13 -2.04
C TYR A 184 -5.86 10.24 -1.82
N ASN A 185 -6.27 10.92 -0.76
CA ASN A 185 -7.68 11.23 -0.50
C ASN A 185 -8.17 12.42 -1.33
N ASP A 186 -9.46 12.73 -1.23
CA ASP A 186 -10.11 13.82 -1.97
C ASP A 186 -9.56 15.21 -1.59
N GLU A 187 -8.76 15.31 -0.52
CA GLU A 187 -8.07 16.53 -0.12
C GLU A 187 -6.59 16.57 -0.57
N GLY A 188 -6.18 15.66 -1.45
CA GLY A 188 -4.83 15.57 -2.00
C GLY A 188 -3.75 15.15 -1.00
N THR A 189 -4.13 14.64 0.19
CA THR A 189 -3.18 14.15 1.19
C THR A 189 -3.07 12.64 1.17
N ILE A 190 -1.95 12.11 1.66
CA ILE A 190 -1.74 10.67 1.72
C ILE A 190 -2.60 10.11 2.86
N THR A 191 -3.40 9.10 2.55
CA THR A 191 -4.09 8.26 3.53
C THR A 191 -3.40 6.90 3.60
N LEU A 192 -3.26 6.38 4.82
CA LEU A 192 -2.96 4.98 5.09
C LEU A 192 -4.27 4.23 5.43
N ALA A 193 -4.63 3.24 4.62
CA ALA A 193 -5.62 2.23 4.94
C ALA A 193 -4.96 1.12 5.76
N ALA A 194 -5.30 0.99 7.04
CA ALA A 194 -4.75 -0.04 7.92
C ALA A 194 -5.82 -0.92 8.53
N ARG A 195 -5.41 -1.98 9.22
CA ARG A 195 -6.30 -2.88 9.97
C ARG A 195 -7.20 -2.11 10.95
N ASN A 196 -8.45 -2.56 11.07
CA ASN A 196 -9.30 -2.17 12.18
C ASN A 196 -8.88 -2.92 13.44
N PHE A 197 -8.00 -2.33 14.25
CA PHE A 197 -7.48 -2.97 15.47
C PHE A 197 -8.55 -3.25 16.55
N ASP A 198 -9.73 -2.63 16.48
CA ASP A 198 -10.83 -2.88 17.43
C ASP A 198 -11.66 -4.11 17.02
N GLU A 199 -12.03 -4.21 15.74
CA GLU A 199 -12.85 -5.32 15.23
C GLU A 199 -12.01 -6.54 14.81
N ASN A 200 -10.73 -6.35 14.48
CA ASN A 200 -9.86 -7.36 13.87
C ASN A 200 -8.43 -7.22 14.45
N PRO A 201 -8.17 -7.61 15.71
CA PRO A 201 -6.95 -7.26 16.48
C PRO A 201 -5.68 -8.08 16.16
N GLY A 202 -5.52 -8.63 14.95
CA GLY A 202 -4.28 -9.27 14.48
C GLY A 202 -4.33 -10.79 14.31
N GLU A 203 -4.87 -11.54 15.29
CA GLU A 203 -4.93 -13.01 15.22
C GLU A 203 -5.72 -13.57 14.03
N GLU A 204 -6.60 -12.75 13.47
CA GLU A 204 -7.44 -13.08 12.33
C GLU A 204 -6.87 -12.45 11.06
N ASP A 205 -7.05 -13.16 9.94
CA ASP A 205 -6.73 -12.66 8.60
C ASP A 205 -7.26 -11.23 8.40
N LEU A 206 -6.47 -10.41 7.73
CA LEU A 206 -6.83 -9.02 7.46
C LEU A 206 -8.13 -8.94 6.65
N ASP A 207 -9.10 -8.19 7.18
CA ASP A 207 -10.34 -7.91 6.47
C ASP A 207 -10.21 -6.65 5.59
N SER A 208 -9.85 -6.85 4.33
CA SER A 208 -9.74 -5.76 3.34
C SER A 208 -11.05 -5.03 3.05
N LYS A 209 -12.18 -5.45 3.65
CA LYS A 209 -13.48 -4.79 3.54
C LYS A 209 -13.84 -3.93 4.76
N ASN A 210 -12.98 -3.89 5.76
CA ASN A 210 -13.18 -3.11 6.98
C ASN A 210 -11.87 -2.46 7.44
N MET A 211 -11.14 -1.85 6.50
CA MET A 211 -9.92 -1.12 6.81
C MET A 211 -10.25 0.26 7.38
N VAL A 212 -9.36 0.82 8.18
CA VAL A 212 -9.51 2.13 8.83
C VAL A 212 -8.66 3.16 8.10
N GLU A 213 -9.24 4.34 7.89
CA GLU A 213 -8.55 5.55 7.42
C GLU A 213 -7.64 6.14 8.50
N TYR A 214 -6.35 6.27 8.19
CA TYR A 214 -5.43 7.16 8.89
C TYR A 214 -4.97 8.26 7.95
N VAL A 215 -5.35 9.49 8.22
CA VAL A 215 -5.06 10.65 7.36
C VAL A 215 -3.73 11.26 7.77
N GLN A 216 -2.90 11.62 6.78
CA GLN A 216 -1.65 12.34 7.01
C GLN A 216 -1.88 13.58 7.89
N GLU A 217 -1.09 13.71 8.95
CA GLU A 217 -1.13 14.90 9.79
C GLU A 217 -0.58 16.10 9.00
N ARG A 218 -1.44 17.08 8.70
CA ARG A 218 -0.97 18.37 8.17
C ARG A 218 -0.33 19.15 9.32
N PRO A 219 0.89 19.69 9.17
CA PRO A 219 1.43 20.62 10.14
C PRO A 219 0.46 21.79 10.25
N ASN A 220 -0.12 21.96 11.43
CA ASN A 220 -1.21 22.88 11.78
C ASN A 220 -1.08 24.25 11.08
N SER A 221 -1.68 24.39 9.90
CA SER A 221 -1.90 25.68 9.24
C SER A 221 -3.18 26.23 9.85
N ALA A 222 -3.04 27.36 10.55
CA ALA A 222 -4.13 28.07 11.17
C ALA A 222 -5.33 28.22 10.22
N GLU A 223 -6.52 28.01 10.79
CA GLU A 223 -7.84 28.14 10.19
C GLU A 223 -7.95 29.23 9.11
N ALA A 224 -8.45 28.84 7.92
CA ALA A 224 -9.05 29.75 6.97
C ALA A 224 -10.53 29.36 6.81
N ASN A 225 -11.41 30.29 7.21
CA ASN A 225 -12.87 30.16 7.17
C ASN A 225 -13.42 30.30 5.74
N GLU A 226 -14.46 29.51 5.48
CA GLU A 226 -15.74 29.78 4.77
C GLU A 226 -15.77 30.57 3.45
N ASP A 227 -16.38 29.87 2.47
CA ASP A 227 -17.39 30.29 1.46
C ASP A 227 -17.07 31.40 0.43
N GLU A 228 -17.18 31.05 -0.86
CA GLU A 228 -18.35 31.48 -1.65
C GLU A 228 -18.53 30.70 -2.96
N ASP A 229 -19.78 30.32 -3.19
CA ASP A 229 -20.44 29.74 -4.35
C ASP A 229 -20.67 30.81 -5.43
N THR A 230 -20.27 30.63 -6.71
CA THR A 230 -20.85 31.35 -7.86
C THR A 230 -20.57 30.68 -9.23
N GLU A 231 -21.61 30.03 -9.76
CA GLU A 231 -22.13 29.89 -11.14
C GLU A 231 -21.23 29.59 -12.38
N GLU A 232 -21.66 28.54 -13.12
CA GLU A 232 -21.36 28.24 -14.54
C GLU A 232 -21.71 29.39 -15.51
N SER A 233 -20.83 29.70 -16.48
CA SER A 233 -21.21 29.93 -17.90
C SER A 233 -20.06 30.26 -18.85
N SER A 234 -19.86 29.33 -19.80
CA SER A 234 -19.58 29.50 -21.25
C SER A 234 -18.41 30.35 -21.77
N GLU A 235 -17.47 29.63 -22.42
CA GLU A 235 -16.80 29.92 -23.71
C GLU A 235 -16.34 31.36 -23.99
N ASP A 236 -15.08 31.67 -23.64
CA ASP A 236 -14.15 32.43 -24.49
C ASP A 236 -12.70 32.18 -23.98
N LYS A 237 -11.82 31.55 -24.79
CA LYS A 237 -10.40 31.31 -24.42
C LYS A 237 -9.73 32.66 -24.19
N SER A 238 -9.49 33.01 -22.93
CA SER A 238 -8.94 34.32 -22.53
C SER A 238 -7.45 34.21 -22.20
N GLU A 239 -6.74 35.33 -22.15
CA GLU A 239 -5.30 35.39 -21.77
C GLU A 239 -5.02 34.73 -20.40
N GLU A 240 -6.04 34.55 -19.55
CA GLU A 240 -5.97 33.86 -18.26
C GLU A 240 -5.83 32.33 -18.41
N ASP A 241 -6.45 31.74 -19.44
CA ASP A 241 -6.37 30.30 -19.71
C ASP A 241 -4.97 29.92 -20.23
N GLU A 242 -4.31 30.81 -20.98
CA GLU A 242 -2.92 30.61 -21.42
C GLU A 242 -1.94 30.62 -20.25
N THR A 243 -2.13 31.53 -19.27
CA THR A 243 -1.28 31.57 -18.07
C THR A 243 -1.48 30.35 -17.18
N LYS A 244 -2.73 29.90 -17.00
CA LYS A 244 -3.03 28.67 -16.24
C LYS A 244 -2.50 27.42 -16.93
N ALA A 245 -2.59 27.35 -18.26
CA ALA A 245 -2.04 26.23 -19.03
C ALA A 245 -0.52 26.11 -18.85
N GLU A 246 0.21 27.23 -18.81
CA GLU A 246 1.66 27.22 -18.56
C GLU A 246 1.97 26.73 -17.13
N GLU A 247 1.24 27.22 -16.12
CA GLU A 247 1.40 26.76 -14.73
C GLU A 247 1.10 25.26 -14.56
N TYR A 248 0.01 24.77 -15.15
CA TYR A 248 -0.33 23.34 -15.11
C TYR A 248 0.66 22.49 -15.88
N TYR A 249 1.12 22.93 -17.05
CA TYR A 249 2.16 22.25 -17.81
C TYR A 249 3.44 22.14 -16.98
N ASP A 250 3.90 23.22 -16.35
CA ASP A 250 5.12 23.25 -15.56
C ASP A 250 5.03 22.27 -14.37
N ALA A 251 3.92 22.28 -13.62
CA ALA A 251 3.71 21.36 -12.50
C ALA A 251 3.72 19.89 -12.94
N ILE A 252 3.01 19.57 -14.01
CA ILE A 252 2.93 18.20 -14.56
C ILE A 252 4.30 17.76 -15.11
N ASN A 253 5.03 18.66 -15.77
CA ASN A 253 6.36 18.40 -16.30
C ASN A 253 7.39 18.24 -15.17
N ASP A 254 7.29 19.01 -14.09
CA ASP A 254 8.16 18.87 -12.92
C ASP A 254 7.96 17.51 -12.25
N ALA A 255 6.70 17.08 -12.06
CA ALA A 255 6.40 15.74 -11.55
C ALA A 255 6.99 14.63 -12.43
N TRP A 256 6.92 14.78 -13.77
CA TRP A 256 7.59 13.88 -14.70
C TRP A 256 9.10 13.83 -14.45
N GLN A 257 9.74 15.00 -14.37
CA GLN A 257 11.19 15.13 -14.28
C GLN A 257 11.72 14.64 -12.94
N GLU A 258 11.05 14.93 -11.83
CA GLU A 258 11.43 14.43 -10.51
C GLU A 258 11.37 12.90 -10.45
N ALA A 259 10.32 12.29 -11.00
CA ALA A 259 10.23 10.84 -11.10
C ALA A 259 11.34 10.28 -12.02
N SER A 260 11.63 10.93 -13.14
CA SER A 260 12.73 10.54 -14.04
C SER A 260 14.09 10.60 -13.35
N ASP A 261 14.37 11.68 -12.63
CA ASP A 261 15.62 11.88 -11.90
C ASP A 261 15.76 10.85 -10.77
N TYR A 262 14.67 10.53 -10.08
CA TYR A 262 14.65 9.47 -9.08
C TYR A 262 14.96 8.11 -9.69
N ILE A 263 14.27 7.71 -10.77
CA ILE A 263 14.53 6.46 -11.50
C ILE A 263 16.00 6.38 -11.91
N ASN A 264 16.55 7.46 -12.46
CA ASN A 264 17.95 7.52 -12.90
C ASN A 264 18.97 7.50 -11.75
N SER A 265 18.54 7.79 -10.52
CA SER A 265 19.39 7.77 -9.32
C SER A 265 19.48 6.40 -8.64
N ILE A 266 18.63 5.45 -9.03
CA ILE A 266 18.58 4.11 -8.43
C ILE A 266 19.69 3.24 -9.02
N ASP A 267 20.59 2.76 -8.15
CA ASP A 267 21.67 1.83 -8.52
C ASP A 267 21.21 0.35 -8.56
N ASP A 268 20.09 0.03 -7.89
CA ASP A 268 19.56 -1.33 -7.77
C ASP A 268 18.47 -1.61 -8.83
N PRO A 269 18.72 -2.47 -9.82
CA PRO A 269 17.79 -2.72 -10.91
C PRO A 269 16.52 -3.49 -10.49
N ASP A 270 16.45 -4.06 -9.28
CA ASP A 270 15.27 -4.82 -8.82
C ASP A 270 14.21 -3.94 -8.11
N VAL A 271 14.48 -2.65 -7.91
CA VAL A 271 13.52 -1.72 -7.27
C VAL A 271 12.45 -1.30 -8.28
N HIS A 272 11.20 -1.68 -8.02
CA HIS A 272 10.05 -1.26 -8.82
C HIS A 272 9.58 0.12 -8.36
N VAL A 273 9.50 1.07 -9.28
CA VAL A 273 9.12 2.47 -9.02
C VAL A 273 8.11 2.94 -10.06
N GLN A 274 7.31 3.95 -9.69
CA GLN A 274 6.36 4.59 -10.59
C GLN A 274 7.09 5.19 -11.80
N SER A 275 6.54 4.99 -13.01
CA SER A 275 7.12 5.58 -14.23
C SER A 275 6.95 7.11 -14.23
N SER A 276 7.81 7.82 -14.95
CA SER A 276 7.70 9.29 -15.07
C SER A 276 6.36 9.73 -15.66
N GLU A 277 5.80 8.94 -16.59
CA GLU A 277 4.48 9.20 -17.17
C GLU A 277 3.36 9.02 -16.13
N ALA A 278 3.44 7.98 -15.30
CA ALA A 278 2.49 7.76 -14.22
C ALA A 278 2.55 8.88 -13.17
N ALA A 279 3.74 9.42 -12.88
CA ALA A 279 3.89 10.59 -11.99
C ALA A 279 3.23 11.85 -12.56
N ALA A 280 3.44 12.12 -13.85
CA ALA A 280 2.80 13.25 -14.53
C ALA A 280 1.27 13.10 -14.63
N SER A 281 0.78 11.89 -14.94
CA SER A 281 -0.66 11.60 -15.00
C SER A 281 -1.32 11.84 -13.65
N GLN A 282 -0.65 11.41 -12.58
CA GLN A 282 -1.13 11.62 -11.22
C GLN A 282 -1.17 13.10 -10.84
N GLU A 283 -0.14 13.85 -11.17
CA GLU A 283 -0.12 15.29 -10.91
C GLU A 283 -1.25 16.00 -11.67
N ALA A 284 -1.51 15.60 -12.92
CA ALA A 284 -2.66 16.09 -13.67
C ALA A 284 -3.99 15.76 -12.98
N ASP A 285 -4.14 14.56 -12.42
CA ASP A 285 -5.36 14.16 -11.72
C ASP A 285 -5.54 14.90 -10.37
N ARG A 286 -4.45 15.18 -9.65
CA ARG A 286 -4.43 16.05 -8.46
C ARG A 286 -4.91 17.46 -8.82
N LEU A 287 -4.35 18.05 -9.88
CA LEU A 287 -4.72 19.39 -10.33
C LEU A 287 -6.20 19.46 -10.75
N LYS A 288 -6.74 18.41 -11.40
CA LYS A 288 -8.17 18.31 -11.78
C LYS A 288 -9.10 18.21 -10.57
N MET A 289 -8.60 17.70 -9.45
CA MET A 289 -9.35 17.60 -8.20
C MET A 289 -9.37 18.94 -7.47
N GLU A 290 -8.23 19.63 -7.43
CA GLU A 290 -8.08 20.95 -6.81
C GLU A 290 -8.76 22.07 -7.61
N ASN A 291 -8.77 21.96 -8.95
CA ASN A 291 -9.31 22.96 -9.88
C ASN A 291 -10.31 22.28 -10.85
N PRO A 292 -11.49 21.86 -10.37
CA PRO A 292 -12.43 21.08 -11.17
C PRO A 292 -13.02 21.82 -12.37
N GLU A 293 -12.95 23.15 -12.39
CA GLU A 293 -13.32 24.03 -13.50
C GLU A 293 -12.30 24.03 -14.64
N ASP A 294 -11.02 23.73 -14.34
CA ASP A 294 -9.92 23.81 -15.30
C ASP A 294 -9.56 22.44 -15.92
N LYS A 295 -10.41 21.41 -15.72
CA LYS A 295 -10.14 20.02 -16.14
C LYS A 295 -9.70 19.88 -17.59
N GLU A 296 -10.29 20.64 -18.51
CA GLU A 296 -9.93 20.59 -19.93
C GLU A 296 -8.55 21.20 -20.20
N VAL A 297 -8.20 22.30 -19.53
CA VAL A 297 -6.88 22.96 -19.64
C VAL A 297 -5.78 22.08 -19.04
N ILE A 298 -6.07 21.44 -17.90
CA ILE A 298 -5.15 20.51 -17.24
C ILE A 298 -4.92 19.26 -18.09
N GLU A 299 -5.98 18.72 -18.71
CA GLU A 299 -5.84 17.59 -19.64
C GLU A 299 -5.05 17.97 -20.90
N GLU A 300 -5.30 19.16 -21.48
CA GLU A 300 -4.52 19.70 -22.61
C GLU A 300 -3.03 19.84 -22.23
N SER A 301 -2.75 20.35 -21.03
CA SER A 301 -1.39 20.49 -20.48
C SER A 301 -0.70 19.14 -20.29
N PHE A 302 -1.41 18.14 -19.75
CA PHE A 302 -0.88 16.77 -19.62
C PHE A 302 -0.53 16.15 -20.98
N GLN A 303 -1.40 16.30 -21.99
CA GLN A 303 -1.09 15.80 -23.33
C GLN A 303 0.11 16.52 -23.96
N ASN A 304 0.25 17.84 -23.75
CA ASN A 304 1.43 18.58 -24.21
C ASN A 304 2.72 18.08 -23.56
N VAL A 305 2.72 17.83 -22.25
CA VAL A 305 3.88 17.22 -21.57
C VAL A 305 4.21 15.86 -22.18
N ARG A 306 3.21 15.00 -22.46
CA ARG A 306 3.46 13.71 -23.12
C ARG A 306 4.05 13.85 -24.51
N GLU A 307 3.54 14.77 -25.32
CA GLU A 307 4.05 15.03 -26.67
C GLU A 307 5.50 15.53 -26.65
N ASP A 308 5.89 16.36 -25.69
CA ASP A 308 7.26 16.89 -25.59
C ASP A 308 8.31 15.85 -25.16
N LYS A 309 7.89 14.72 -24.60
CA LYS A 309 8.78 13.63 -24.16
C LYS A 309 8.97 12.52 -25.21
N TRP A 310 8.26 12.58 -26.35
CA TRP A 310 8.26 11.59 -27.43
C TRP A 310 8.83 12.14 -28.75
#